data_AF-A0A1D6MLH5-F1
#
_entry.id   AF-A0A1D6MLH5-F1
#
_cell.length_a   1.000
_cell.length_b   1.000
_cell.length_c   1.000
_cell.angle_alpha   90.00
_cell.angle_beta   90.00
_cell.angle_gamma   90.00
#
_symmetry.space_group_name_H-M   'P 1'
#
loop_
_entity.id
_entity.type
_entity.pdbx_description
1 polymer ?
#
loop_
_entity_poly.entity_id
_entity_poly.type
_entity_poly.pdbx_seq_one_letter_code
_entity_poly.pdbx_strand_id
1 'polypeptide(L)'
;MVAILASQIEEKNRYLQDLETKKNATELSISRLEEDNRKLHEAYNEEMRNLHRRARENALRIFQENENLRIDLENKRRELNLRAKELEKMSAENANDRKTLDDQKQKTKYDNSELELASIEQQRADADVLKLLADQEREKEDVLARMLQLEKELHEKQQLELEVERLNGTLQVMKHLEGDDDGGDIHEKMEKLSERFEREKKRLEDLSGDLVTKERESNDELQQARKELIKGLEEELNGRTAVGIKRMGELDEKPFLNACKRKYGNNEYQVKAAELVTNWQKFWLTMIRN
;
A
#
# COMPACT_ATOMS: atom_id res chain seq x y z
N MET A 1 119.60 -94.56 -47.37
CA MET A 1 118.50 -94.80 -46.40
C MET A 1 118.47 -93.73 -45.31
N VAL A 2 119.60 -93.42 -44.65
CA VAL A 2 119.69 -92.41 -43.57
C VAL A 2 119.34 -90.98 -44.01
N ALA A 3 119.83 -90.50 -45.15
CA ALA A 3 119.59 -89.12 -45.63
C ALA A 3 118.11 -88.83 -46.00
N ILE A 4 117.39 -89.82 -46.50
CA ILE A 4 115.96 -89.70 -46.86
C ILE A 4 115.10 -89.55 -45.60
N LEU A 5 115.42 -90.31 -44.55
CA LEU A 5 114.73 -90.23 -43.25
C LEU A 5 114.98 -88.88 -42.57
N ALA A 6 116.20 -88.33 -42.65
CA ALA A 6 116.53 -87.01 -42.11
C ALA A 6 115.72 -85.89 -42.79
N SER A 7 115.64 -85.90 -44.13
CA SER A 7 114.82 -84.95 -44.90
C SER A 7 113.33 -85.04 -44.54
N GLN A 8 112.79 -86.25 -44.36
CA GLN A 8 111.41 -86.46 -43.94
C GLN A 8 111.13 -85.97 -42.52
N ILE A 9 112.11 -86.12 -41.61
CA ILE A 9 112.01 -85.57 -40.24
C ILE A 9 112.01 -84.05 -40.28
N GLU A 10 112.88 -83.43 -41.08
CA GLU A 10 112.91 -81.97 -41.25
C GLU A 10 111.60 -81.41 -41.85
N GLU A 11 111.04 -82.04 -42.87
CA GLU A 11 109.75 -81.64 -43.45
C GLU A 11 108.61 -81.75 -42.43
N LYS A 12 108.56 -82.86 -41.67
CA LYS A 12 107.58 -83.02 -40.59
C LYS A 12 107.76 -81.98 -39.48
N ASN A 13 109.00 -81.64 -39.12
CA ASN A 13 109.28 -80.61 -38.14
C ASN A 13 108.84 -79.21 -38.62
N ARG A 14 109.09 -78.86 -39.89
CA ARG A 14 108.58 -77.62 -40.49
C ARG A 14 107.05 -77.59 -40.50
N TYR A 15 106.41 -78.70 -40.89
CA TYR A 15 104.95 -78.80 -40.87
C TYR A 15 104.37 -78.67 -39.45
N LEU A 16 105.01 -79.27 -38.44
CA LEU A 16 104.62 -79.11 -37.04
C LEU A 16 104.76 -77.66 -36.57
N GLN A 17 105.84 -76.97 -36.95
CA GLN A 17 106.04 -75.56 -36.62
C GLN A 17 104.99 -74.66 -37.29
N ASP A 18 104.63 -74.93 -38.55
CA ASP A 18 103.55 -74.23 -39.26
C ASP A 18 102.18 -74.47 -38.59
N LEU A 19 101.92 -75.69 -38.12
CA LEU A 19 100.70 -75.99 -37.36
C LEU A 19 100.69 -75.27 -36.01
N GLU A 20 101.82 -75.21 -35.31
CA GLU A 20 101.95 -74.52 -34.03
C GLU A 20 101.76 -73.00 -34.18
N THR A 21 102.36 -72.39 -35.19
CA THR A 21 102.16 -70.95 -35.47
C THR A 21 100.71 -70.63 -35.85
N LYS A 22 100.06 -71.47 -36.66
CA LYS A 22 98.63 -71.34 -36.98
C LYS A 22 97.77 -71.51 -35.74
N LYS A 23 98.04 -72.53 -34.92
CA LYS A 23 97.33 -72.76 -33.65
C LYS A 23 97.43 -71.52 -32.74
N ASN A 24 98.64 -71.02 -32.52
CA ASN A 24 98.87 -69.83 -31.68
C ASN A 24 98.17 -68.58 -32.25
N ALA A 25 98.18 -68.40 -33.58
CA ALA A 25 97.45 -67.31 -34.23
C ALA A 25 95.92 -67.45 -34.05
N THR A 26 95.38 -68.67 -34.17
CA THR A 26 93.96 -68.92 -33.92
C THR A 26 93.58 -68.71 -32.46
N GLU A 27 94.42 -69.14 -31.51
CA GLU A 27 94.19 -68.92 -30.08
C GLU A 27 94.16 -67.42 -29.74
N LEU A 28 95.12 -66.65 -30.26
CA LEU A 28 95.12 -65.18 -30.10
C LEU A 28 93.88 -64.53 -30.71
N SER A 29 93.43 -64.99 -31.88
CA SER A 29 92.21 -64.49 -32.51
C SER A 29 90.96 -64.82 -31.69
N ILE A 30 90.88 -66.04 -31.14
CA ILE A 30 89.78 -66.45 -30.26
C ILE A 30 89.75 -65.58 -29.01
N SER A 31 90.88 -65.39 -28.33
CA SER A 31 90.95 -64.56 -27.12
C SER A 31 90.53 -63.11 -27.36
N ARG A 32 90.88 -62.53 -28.53
CA ARG A 32 90.42 -61.18 -28.91
C ARG A 32 88.92 -61.13 -29.13
N LEU A 33 88.37 -62.08 -29.87
CA LEU A 33 86.92 -62.16 -30.10
C LEU A 33 86.15 -62.37 -28.79
N GLU A 34 86.67 -63.18 -27.88
CA GLU A 34 86.09 -63.35 -26.55
C GLU A 34 86.11 -62.06 -25.73
N GLU A 35 87.19 -61.28 -25.80
CA GLU A 35 87.28 -59.98 -25.13
C GLU A 35 86.31 -58.96 -25.73
N ASP A 36 86.22 -58.87 -27.05
CA ASP A 36 85.30 -57.98 -27.74
C ASP A 36 83.84 -58.36 -27.45
N ASN A 37 83.54 -59.67 -27.40
CA ASN A 37 82.21 -60.17 -27.04
C ASN A 37 81.85 -59.82 -25.58
N ARG A 38 82.80 -59.93 -24.64
CA ARG A 38 82.61 -59.48 -23.25
C ARG A 38 82.29 -57.98 -23.19
N LYS A 39 83.06 -57.14 -23.88
CA LYS A 39 82.82 -55.68 -23.94
C LYS A 39 81.46 -55.34 -24.55
N LEU A 40 81.05 -56.03 -25.60
CA LEU A 40 79.76 -55.84 -26.24
C LEU A 40 78.61 -56.18 -25.28
N HIS A 41 78.71 -57.31 -24.57
CA HIS A 41 77.72 -57.71 -23.58
C HIS A 41 77.64 -56.73 -22.41
N GLU A 42 78.79 -56.23 -21.92
CA GLU A 42 78.84 -55.21 -20.87
C GLU A 42 78.17 -53.90 -21.33
N ALA A 43 78.51 -53.41 -22.53
CA ALA A 43 77.91 -52.21 -23.10
C ALA A 43 76.39 -52.35 -23.29
N TYR A 44 75.93 -53.48 -23.83
CA TYR A 44 74.51 -53.78 -23.99
C TYR A 44 73.78 -53.79 -22.63
N ASN A 45 74.34 -54.45 -21.63
CA ASN A 45 73.76 -54.51 -20.28
C ASN A 45 73.68 -53.12 -19.64
N GLU A 46 74.68 -52.27 -19.86
CA GLU A 46 74.70 -50.91 -19.34
C GLU A 46 73.67 -50.00 -20.03
N GLU A 47 73.53 -50.11 -21.36
CA GLU A 47 72.46 -49.42 -22.10
C GLU A 47 71.07 -49.86 -21.62
N MET A 48 70.85 -51.15 -21.38
CA MET A 48 69.58 -51.66 -20.85
C MET A 48 69.28 -51.12 -19.45
N ARG A 49 70.28 -51.04 -18.55
CA ARG A 49 70.12 -50.41 -17.24
C ARG A 49 69.77 -48.94 -17.36
N ASN A 50 70.44 -48.20 -18.25
CA ASN A 50 70.18 -46.79 -18.49
C ASN A 50 68.78 -46.54 -19.05
N LEU A 51 68.34 -47.37 -20.01
CA LEU A 51 67.00 -47.30 -20.55
C LEU A 51 65.94 -47.55 -19.48
N HIS A 52 66.10 -48.60 -18.66
CA HIS A 52 65.19 -48.88 -17.56
C HIS A 52 65.17 -47.77 -16.51
N ARG A 53 66.32 -47.18 -16.18
CA ARG A 53 66.42 -46.05 -15.25
C ARG A 53 65.64 -44.84 -15.78
N ARG A 54 65.88 -44.43 -17.04
CA ARG A 54 65.17 -43.31 -17.67
C ARG A 54 63.66 -43.57 -17.75
N ALA A 55 63.25 -44.80 -18.06
CA ALA A 55 61.83 -45.16 -18.10
C ALA A 55 61.16 -45.01 -16.72
N ARG A 56 61.83 -45.46 -15.64
CA ARG A 56 61.34 -45.30 -14.26
C ARG A 56 61.27 -43.83 -13.84
N GLU A 57 62.32 -43.06 -14.13
CA GLU A 57 62.36 -41.61 -13.84
C GLU A 57 61.24 -40.86 -14.56
N ASN A 58 61.01 -41.17 -15.85
CA ASN A 58 59.92 -40.56 -16.62
C ASN A 58 58.55 -40.95 -16.06
N ALA A 59 58.34 -42.22 -15.70
CA ALA A 59 57.09 -42.66 -15.09
C ALA A 59 56.81 -41.92 -13.77
N LEU A 60 57.82 -41.79 -12.91
CA LEU A 60 57.68 -41.05 -11.64
C LEU A 60 57.33 -39.59 -11.86
N ARG A 61 57.99 -38.92 -12.82
CA ARG A 61 57.67 -37.53 -13.18
C ARG A 61 56.23 -37.40 -13.65
N ILE A 62 55.77 -38.28 -14.54
CA ILE A 62 54.39 -38.28 -15.04
C ILE A 62 53.39 -38.48 -13.89
N PHE A 63 53.68 -39.37 -12.94
CA PHE A 63 52.81 -39.55 -11.77
C PHE A 63 52.73 -38.30 -10.89
N GLN A 64 53.86 -37.64 -10.64
CA GLN A 64 53.90 -36.40 -9.85
C GLN A 64 53.14 -35.27 -10.56
N GLU A 65 53.36 -35.09 -11.86
CA GLU A 65 52.65 -34.08 -12.66
C GLU A 65 51.13 -34.34 -12.66
N ASN A 66 50.70 -35.60 -12.82
CA ASN A 66 49.29 -35.96 -12.77
C ASN A 66 48.65 -35.69 -11.39
N GLU A 67 49.36 -35.96 -10.30
CA GLU A 67 48.84 -35.68 -8.96
C GLU A 67 48.73 -34.17 -8.72
N ASN A 68 49.72 -33.39 -9.16
CA ASN A 68 49.67 -31.92 -9.08
C ASN A 68 48.47 -31.37 -9.89
N LEU A 69 48.28 -31.84 -11.12
CA LEU A 69 47.14 -31.44 -11.95
C LEU A 69 45.80 -31.82 -11.31
N ARG A 70 45.73 -32.98 -10.66
CA ARG A 70 44.53 -33.43 -9.96
C ARG A 70 44.19 -32.52 -8.77
N ILE A 71 45.20 -32.12 -8.00
CA ILE A 71 45.04 -31.15 -6.89
C ILE A 71 44.57 -29.80 -7.43
N ASP A 72 45.17 -29.30 -8.50
CA ASP A 72 44.79 -28.02 -9.12
C ASP A 72 43.35 -28.03 -9.66
N LEU A 73 42.93 -29.13 -10.29
CA LEU A 73 41.54 -29.29 -10.76
C LEU A 73 40.55 -29.30 -9.60
N GLU A 74 40.86 -29.99 -8.51
CA GLU A 74 40.02 -30.02 -7.32
C GLU A 74 39.94 -28.64 -6.65
N ASN A 75 41.04 -27.88 -6.61
CA ASN A 75 41.04 -26.50 -6.11
C ASN A 75 40.18 -25.58 -6.98
N LYS A 76 40.33 -25.63 -8.32
CA LYS A 76 39.48 -24.86 -9.24
C LYS A 76 38.01 -25.23 -9.11
N ARG A 77 37.70 -26.52 -8.94
CA ARG A 77 36.34 -26.99 -8.72
C ARG A 77 35.74 -26.41 -7.43
N ARG A 78 36.50 -26.37 -6.34
CA ARG A 78 36.07 -25.75 -5.08
C ARG A 78 35.83 -24.25 -5.23
N GLU A 79 36.73 -23.54 -5.90
CA GLU A 79 36.57 -22.11 -6.16
C GLU A 79 35.31 -21.81 -6.99
N LEU A 80 35.08 -22.57 -8.06
CA LEU A 80 33.87 -22.44 -8.88
C LEU A 80 32.60 -22.72 -8.07
N ASN A 81 32.61 -23.74 -7.20
CA ASN A 81 31.48 -24.02 -6.33
C ASN A 81 31.21 -22.89 -5.32
N LEU A 82 32.24 -22.25 -4.79
CA LEU A 82 32.08 -21.09 -3.90
C LEU A 82 31.46 -19.91 -4.65
N ARG A 83 32.01 -19.55 -5.82
CA ARG A 83 31.46 -18.48 -6.66
C ARG A 83 30.02 -18.76 -7.09
N ALA A 84 29.68 -20.02 -7.39
CA ALA A 84 28.31 -20.40 -7.73
C ALA A 84 27.34 -20.13 -6.56
N LYS A 85 27.73 -20.48 -5.33
CA LYS A 85 26.93 -20.18 -4.13
C LYS A 85 26.79 -18.68 -3.87
N GLU A 86 27.85 -17.91 -4.08
CA GLU A 86 27.80 -16.45 -3.96
C GLU A 86 26.85 -15.83 -5.00
N LEU A 87 26.91 -16.29 -6.25
CA LEU A 87 26.00 -15.84 -7.31
C LEU A 87 24.55 -16.20 -7.01
N GLU A 88 24.30 -17.39 -6.48
CA GLU A 88 22.96 -17.81 -6.06
C GLU A 88 22.42 -16.91 -4.94
N LYS A 89 23.25 -16.60 -3.93
CA LYS A 89 22.90 -15.67 -2.85
C LYS A 89 22.59 -14.27 -3.39
N MET A 90 23.47 -13.71 -4.22
CA MET A 90 23.25 -12.39 -4.83
C MET A 90 22.00 -12.37 -5.72
N SER A 91 21.71 -13.45 -6.44
CA SER A 91 20.50 -13.57 -7.24
C SER A 91 19.24 -13.59 -6.37
N ALA A 92 19.27 -14.27 -5.23
CA ALA A 92 18.15 -14.30 -4.29
C ALA A 92 17.91 -12.92 -3.64
N GLU A 93 18.98 -12.22 -3.25
CA GLU A 93 18.91 -10.86 -2.71
C GLU A 93 18.34 -9.88 -3.75
N ASN A 94 18.85 -9.90 -4.99
CA ASN A 94 18.34 -9.08 -6.09
C ASN A 94 16.85 -9.36 -6.41
N ALA A 95 16.42 -10.61 -6.33
CA ALA A 95 15.01 -10.97 -6.54
C ALA A 95 14.11 -10.38 -5.43
N ASN A 96 14.58 -10.40 -4.18
CA ASN A 96 13.86 -9.83 -3.05
C ASN A 96 13.79 -8.29 -3.12
N ASP A 97 14.90 -7.65 -3.47
CA ASP A 97 14.96 -6.19 -3.64
C ASP A 97 14.03 -5.72 -4.76
N ARG A 98 14.00 -6.46 -5.87
CA ARG A 98 13.09 -6.19 -6.98
C ARG A 98 11.62 -6.29 -6.57
N LYS A 99 11.27 -7.28 -5.75
CA LYS A 99 9.91 -7.43 -5.21
C LYS A 99 9.55 -6.27 -4.28
N THR A 100 10.46 -5.90 -3.37
CA THR A 100 10.24 -4.78 -2.44
C THR A 100 10.06 -3.46 -3.18
N LEU A 101 10.82 -3.23 -4.25
CA LEU A 101 10.68 -2.06 -5.09
C LEU A 101 9.33 -2.02 -5.82
N ASP A 102 8.84 -3.17 -6.28
CA ASP A 102 7.53 -3.26 -6.93
C ASP A 102 6.39 -2.99 -5.95
N ASP A 103 6.45 -3.56 -4.75
CA ASP A 103 5.49 -3.33 -3.66
C ASP A 103 5.46 -1.83 -3.28
N GLN A 104 6.63 -1.19 -3.16
CA GLN A 104 6.74 0.26 -2.91
C GLN A 104 6.11 1.09 -4.04
N LYS A 105 6.40 0.75 -5.31
CA LYS A 105 5.80 1.44 -6.46
C LYS A 105 4.28 1.31 -6.48
N GLN A 106 3.75 0.13 -6.17
CA GLN A 106 2.31 -0.10 -6.14
C GLN A 106 1.66 0.70 -5.00
N LYS A 107 2.30 0.74 -3.83
CA LYS A 107 1.85 1.57 -2.70
C LYS A 107 1.84 3.06 -3.06
N THR A 108 2.93 3.59 -3.61
CA THR A 108 3.00 5.00 -4.03
C THR A 108 1.93 5.35 -5.07
N LYS A 109 1.62 4.44 -6.01
CA LYS A 109 0.51 4.64 -6.94
C LYS A 109 -0.83 4.75 -6.22
N TYR A 110 -1.10 3.86 -5.28
CA TYR A 110 -2.33 3.89 -4.48
C TYR A 110 -2.43 5.19 -3.67
N ASP A 111 -1.37 5.54 -2.94
CA ASP A 111 -1.31 6.76 -2.13
C ASP A 111 -1.49 8.02 -3.00
N ASN A 112 -0.90 8.06 -4.21
CA ASN A 112 -1.12 9.15 -5.15
C ASN A 112 -2.56 9.23 -5.66
N SER A 113 -3.18 8.10 -5.99
CA SER A 113 -4.60 8.07 -6.38
C SER A 113 -5.51 8.54 -5.24
N GLU A 114 -5.22 8.17 -3.99
CA GLU A 114 -5.96 8.63 -2.81
C GLU A 114 -5.80 10.13 -2.59
N LEU A 115 -4.59 10.67 -2.77
CA LEU A 115 -4.31 12.11 -2.73
C LEU A 115 -5.04 12.89 -3.83
N GLU A 116 -5.12 12.35 -5.05
CA GLU A 116 -5.89 12.96 -6.14
C GLU A 116 -7.38 13.04 -5.80
N LEU A 117 -7.95 11.96 -5.25
CA LEU A 117 -9.35 11.94 -4.80
C LEU A 117 -9.61 12.94 -3.68
N ALA A 118 -8.72 13.01 -2.68
CA ALA A 118 -8.82 13.98 -1.59
C ALA A 118 -8.73 15.42 -2.11
N SER A 119 -7.84 15.68 -3.07
CA SER A 119 -7.72 17.00 -3.70
C SER A 119 -8.97 17.39 -4.48
N ILE A 120 -9.60 16.45 -5.19
CA ILE A 120 -10.86 16.71 -5.92
C ILE A 120 -11.99 17.01 -4.94
N GLU A 121 -12.10 16.25 -3.85
CA GLU A 121 -13.16 16.46 -2.85
C GLU A 121 -12.98 17.80 -2.13
N GLN A 122 -11.74 18.18 -1.82
CA GLN A 122 -11.47 19.49 -1.24
C GLN A 122 -11.85 20.63 -2.20
N GLN A 123 -11.52 20.52 -3.50
CA GLN A 123 -11.94 21.52 -4.49
C GLN A 123 -13.47 21.64 -4.60
N ARG A 124 -14.20 20.54 -4.44
CA ARG A 124 -15.68 20.56 -4.41
C ARG A 124 -16.20 21.27 -3.17
N ALA A 125 -15.67 20.93 -2.00
CA ALA A 125 -16.04 21.58 -0.75
C ALA A 125 -15.76 23.10 -0.79
N ASP A 126 -14.60 23.50 -1.30
CA ASP A 126 -14.23 24.91 -1.46
C ASP A 126 -15.20 25.63 -2.42
N ALA A 127 -15.59 24.98 -3.53
CA ALA A 127 -16.56 25.54 -4.47
C ALA A 127 -17.96 25.71 -3.85
N ASP A 128 -18.40 24.79 -3.00
CA ASP A 128 -19.68 24.88 -2.30
C ASP A 128 -19.66 25.98 -1.22
N VAL A 129 -18.54 26.13 -0.50
CA VAL A 129 -18.35 27.27 0.43
C VAL A 129 -18.42 28.61 -0.31
N LEU A 130 -17.80 28.72 -1.50
CA LEU A 130 -17.88 29.94 -2.31
C LEU A 130 -19.32 30.27 -2.74
N LYS A 131 -20.13 29.27 -3.09
CA LYS A 131 -21.56 29.49 -3.41
C LYS A 131 -22.33 29.98 -2.19
N LEU A 132 -22.12 29.35 -1.03
CA LEU A 132 -22.77 29.77 0.22
C LEU A 132 -22.41 31.21 0.61
N LEU A 133 -21.15 31.60 0.43
CA LEU A 133 -20.72 32.99 0.65
C LEU A 133 -21.43 33.97 -0.29
N ALA A 134 -21.55 33.63 -1.58
CA ALA A 134 -22.25 34.45 -2.56
C ALA A 134 -23.76 34.55 -2.28
N ASP A 135 -24.39 33.46 -1.81
CA ASP A 135 -25.79 33.46 -1.38
C ASP A 135 -25.98 34.33 -0.12
N GLN A 136 -25.07 34.21 0.85
CA GLN A 136 -25.09 35.03 2.06
C GLN A 136 -24.91 36.53 1.74
N GLU A 137 -24.07 36.89 0.76
CA GLU A 137 -23.94 38.28 0.30
C GLU A 137 -25.24 38.79 -0.33
N ARG A 138 -25.87 38.00 -1.21
CA ARG A 138 -27.17 38.36 -1.80
C ARG A 138 -28.27 38.52 -0.76
N GLU A 139 -28.38 37.61 0.19
CA GLU A 139 -29.35 37.71 1.28
C GLU A 139 -29.11 38.95 2.15
N LYS A 140 -27.85 39.30 2.44
CA LYS A 140 -27.51 40.53 3.17
C LYS A 140 -27.93 41.77 2.38
N GLU A 141 -27.66 41.82 1.08
CA GLU A 141 -28.08 42.92 0.21
C GLU A 141 -29.61 43.06 0.17
N ASP A 142 -30.34 41.96 0.04
CA ASP A 142 -31.81 41.92 0.07
C ASP A 142 -32.39 42.42 1.40
N VAL A 143 -31.79 42.01 2.52
CA VAL A 143 -32.20 42.47 3.86
C VAL A 143 -31.92 43.97 4.03
N LEU A 144 -30.76 44.46 3.58
CA LEU A 144 -30.44 45.90 3.60
C LEU A 144 -31.41 46.70 2.74
N ALA A 145 -31.78 46.21 1.55
CA ALA A 145 -32.75 46.86 0.68
C ALA A 145 -34.14 46.96 1.34
N ARG A 146 -34.59 45.89 2.02
CA ARG A 146 -35.85 45.90 2.78
C ARG A 146 -35.80 46.84 3.97
N MET A 147 -34.68 46.88 4.70
CA MET A 147 -34.49 47.81 5.82
C MET A 147 -34.63 49.26 5.36
N LEU A 148 -33.98 49.62 4.25
CA LEU A 148 -34.06 50.96 3.68
C LEU A 148 -35.49 51.33 3.24
N GLN A 149 -36.24 50.37 2.72
CA GLN A 149 -37.64 50.57 2.33
C GLN A 149 -38.54 50.80 3.56
N LEU A 150 -38.38 49.99 4.60
CA LEU A 150 -39.11 50.15 5.87
C LEU A 150 -38.77 51.48 6.57
N GLU A 151 -37.52 51.92 6.49
CA GLU A 151 -37.13 53.25 6.99
C GLU A 151 -37.90 54.37 6.28
N LYS A 152 -38.07 54.30 4.96
CA LYS A 152 -38.87 55.28 4.20
C LYS A 152 -40.34 55.25 4.60
N GLU A 153 -40.93 54.06 4.66
CA GLU A 153 -42.34 53.88 5.07
C GLU A 153 -42.57 54.39 6.51
N LEU A 154 -41.60 54.20 7.41
CA LEU A 154 -41.64 54.74 8.76
C LEU A 154 -41.62 56.27 8.76
N HIS A 155 -40.73 56.90 7.96
CA HIS A 155 -40.68 58.35 7.82
C HIS A 155 -42.00 58.91 7.26
N GLU A 156 -42.57 58.26 6.24
CA GLU A 156 -43.88 58.65 5.66
C GLU A 156 -45.01 58.53 6.69
N LYS A 157 -45.05 57.43 7.45
CA LYS A 157 -46.03 57.23 8.52
C LYS A 157 -45.93 58.32 9.59
N GLN A 158 -44.71 58.65 10.03
CA GLN A 158 -44.49 59.73 11.01
C GLN A 158 -44.97 61.09 10.50
N GLN A 159 -44.76 61.40 9.21
CA GLN A 159 -45.27 62.62 8.60
C GLN A 159 -46.81 62.66 8.59
N LEU A 160 -47.46 61.54 8.24
CA LEU A 160 -48.91 61.43 8.26
C LEU A 160 -49.48 61.55 9.68
N GLU A 161 -48.84 60.94 10.69
CA GLU A 161 -49.25 61.07 12.11
C GLU A 161 -49.20 62.53 12.58
N LEU A 162 -48.14 63.28 12.24
CA LEU A 162 -48.05 64.71 12.54
C LEU A 162 -49.18 65.51 11.87
N GLU A 163 -49.53 65.19 10.62
CA GLU A 163 -50.63 65.86 9.91
C GLU A 163 -52.01 65.52 10.50
N VAL A 164 -52.23 64.25 10.89
CA VAL A 164 -53.45 63.84 11.60
C VAL A 164 -53.60 64.61 12.91
N GLU A 165 -52.52 64.74 13.69
CA GLU A 165 -52.58 65.46 14.96
C GLU A 165 -52.82 66.97 14.76
N ARG A 166 -52.25 67.55 13.69
CA ARG A 166 -52.53 68.92 13.28
C ARG A 166 -54.00 69.12 12.90
N LEU A 167 -54.56 68.20 12.12
CA LEU A 167 -55.97 68.22 11.73
C LEU A 167 -56.87 68.02 12.94
N ASN A 168 -56.57 67.08 13.85
CA ASN A 168 -57.29 66.88 15.10
C ASN A 168 -57.30 68.12 15.98
N GLY A 169 -56.15 68.79 16.15
CA GLY A 169 -56.08 70.05 16.89
C GLY A 169 -56.99 71.12 16.27
N THR A 170 -57.01 71.22 14.93
CA THR A 170 -57.90 72.13 14.21
C THR A 170 -59.38 71.77 14.41
N LEU A 171 -59.71 70.48 14.35
CA LEU A 171 -61.06 69.94 14.55
C LEU A 171 -61.54 70.14 15.99
N GLN A 172 -60.66 70.04 16.98
CA GLN A 172 -60.98 70.28 18.38
C GLN A 172 -61.28 71.75 18.65
N VAL A 173 -60.57 72.67 17.98
CA VAL A 173 -60.91 74.10 17.96
C VAL A 173 -62.26 74.32 17.28
N MET A 174 -62.54 73.66 16.15
CA MET A 174 -63.85 73.72 15.48
C MET A 174 -64.99 73.12 16.32
N LYS A 175 -64.76 72.01 17.06
CA LYS A 175 -65.74 71.44 18.00
C LYS A 175 -66.08 72.35 19.17
N HIS A 176 -65.21 73.28 19.52
CA HIS A 176 -65.53 74.33 20.50
C HIS A 176 -66.28 75.51 19.85
N LEU A 177 -66.36 75.54 18.51
CA LEU A 177 -67.07 76.55 17.71
C LEU A 177 -68.43 76.07 17.17
N GLU A 178 -68.68 74.75 17.12
CA GLU A 178 -69.96 74.17 16.68
C GLU A 178 -70.76 73.60 17.85
N GLY A 179 -71.89 74.24 18.15
CA GLY A 179 -73.00 73.62 18.85
C GLY A 179 -73.82 72.76 17.88
N ASP A 180 -74.22 71.59 18.38
CA ASP A 180 -75.27 70.64 17.93
C ASP A 180 -75.71 70.69 16.45
N ASP A 181 -75.43 69.62 15.67
CA ASP A 181 -76.46 68.69 15.14
C ASP A 181 -75.88 67.59 14.20
N ASP A 182 -76.61 66.48 14.12
CA ASP A 182 -76.70 65.44 13.08
C ASP A 182 -75.59 64.35 12.90
N GLY A 183 -75.82 63.20 13.56
CA GLY A 183 -74.96 62.01 13.59
C GLY A 183 -75.35 60.86 12.64
N GLY A 184 -76.01 61.14 11.51
CA GLY A 184 -76.50 60.12 10.57
C GLY A 184 -75.43 59.39 9.73
N ASP A 185 -74.46 60.12 9.15
CA ASP A 185 -73.45 59.57 8.21
C ASP A 185 -72.38 58.69 8.90
N ILE A 186 -72.19 58.88 10.20
CA ILE A 186 -71.21 58.13 10.99
C ILE A 186 -71.68 56.68 11.21
N HIS A 187 -73.00 56.48 11.38
CA HIS A 187 -73.53 55.15 11.70
C HIS A 187 -73.41 54.17 10.53
N GLU A 188 -73.65 54.62 9.29
CA GLU A 188 -73.54 53.78 8.09
C GLU A 188 -72.08 53.40 7.78
N LYS A 189 -71.14 54.32 8.02
CA LYS A 189 -69.69 54.03 7.89
C LYS A 189 -69.21 53.05 8.94
N MET A 190 -69.72 53.14 10.16
CA MET A 190 -69.42 52.22 11.26
C MET A 190 -69.89 50.79 10.93
N GLU A 191 -71.08 50.65 10.34
CA GLU A 191 -71.63 49.36 9.94
C GLU A 191 -70.82 48.71 8.81
N LYS A 192 -70.46 49.47 7.76
CA LYS A 192 -69.59 48.99 6.67
C LYS A 192 -68.19 48.60 7.15
N LEU A 193 -67.64 49.32 8.12
CA LEU A 193 -66.35 48.99 8.74
C LEU A 193 -66.43 47.68 9.53
N SER A 194 -67.49 47.49 10.33
CA SER A 194 -67.73 46.24 11.06
C SER A 194 -67.88 45.04 10.11
N GLU A 195 -68.63 45.16 9.03
CA GLU A 195 -68.75 44.09 8.02
C GLU A 195 -67.42 43.77 7.33
N ARG A 196 -66.58 44.78 7.07
CA ARG A 196 -65.25 44.56 6.50
C ARG A 196 -64.32 43.88 7.50
N PHE A 197 -64.39 44.27 8.77
CA PHE A 197 -63.61 43.66 9.84
C PHE A 197 -63.96 42.18 10.02
N GLU A 198 -65.24 41.83 10.05
CA GLU A 198 -65.64 40.43 10.19
C GLU A 198 -65.31 39.59 8.96
N ARG A 199 -65.38 40.17 7.76
CA ARG A 199 -64.90 39.49 6.54
C ARG A 199 -63.40 39.20 6.60
N GLU A 200 -62.58 40.17 7.03
CA GLU A 200 -61.14 39.96 7.10
C GLU A 200 -60.76 38.99 8.22
N LYS A 201 -61.45 39.03 9.36
CA LYS A 201 -61.27 38.07 10.44
C LYS A 201 -61.58 36.65 9.98
N LYS A 202 -62.71 36.44 9.29
CA LYS A 202 -63.06 35.12 8.74
C LYS A 202 -62.04 34.64 7.71
N ARG A 203 -61.58 35.53 6.83
CA ARG A 203 -60.53 35.20 5.84
C ARG A 203 -59.21 34.79 6.50
N LEU A 204 -58.83 35.43 7.60
CA LEU A 204 -57.63 35.08 8.38
C LEU A 204 -57.79 33.74 9.11
N GLU A 205 -58.98 33.46 9.66
CA GLU A 205 -59.30 32.17 10.27
C GLU A 205 -59.25 31.02 9.24
N ASP A 206 -59.85 31.22 8.06
CA ASP A 206 -59.81 30.26 6.95
C ASP A 206 -58.36 30.00 6.49
N LEU A 207 -57.58 31.06 6.26
CA LEU A 207 -56.18 30.95 5.86
C LEU A 207 -55.32 30.24 6.92
N SER A 208 -55.56 30.51 8.21
CA SER A 208 -54.87 29.82 9.29
C SER A 208 -55.23 28.33 9.33
N GLY A 209 -56.49 27.98 9.07
CA GLY A 209 -56.93 26.58 8.97
C GLY A 209 -56.26 25.84 7.81
N ASP A 210 -56.17 26.48 6.64
CA ASP A 210 -55.50 25.94 5.46
C ASP A 210 -54.00 25.71 5.71
N LEU A 211 -53.33 26.67 6.35
CA LEU A 211 -51.91 26.57 6.69
C LEU A 211 -51.64 25.42 7.67
N VAL A 212 -52.47 25.25 8.71
CA VAL A 212 -52.34 24.11 9.65
C VAL A 212 -52.58 22.79 8.93
N THR A 213 -53.53 22.74 7.99
CA THR A 213 -53.80 21.53 7.22
C THR A 213 -52.61 21.17 6.32
N LYS A 214 -52.06 22.15 5.59
CA LYS A 214 -50.86 21.95 4.76
C LYS A 214 -49.62 21.58 5.56
N GLU A 215 -49.45 22.18 6.74
CA GLU A 215 -48.33 21.86 7.64
C GLU A 215 -48.40 20.41 8.11
N ARG A 216 -49.60 19.93 8.47
CA ARG A 216 -49.83 18.52 8.81
C ARG A 216 -49.56 17.58 7.64
N GLU A 217 -50.10 17.88 6.46
CA GLU A 217 -49.88 17.08 5.25
C GLU A 217 -48.39 17.00 4.89
N SER A 218 -47.70 18.13 4.88
CA SER A 218 -46.27 18.19 4.58
C SER A 218 -45.43 17.46 5.62
N ASN A 219 -45.78 17.56 6.90
CA ASN A 219 -45.10 16.83 7.96
C ASN A 219 -45.35 15.32 7.85
N ASP A 220 -46.57 14.88 7.53
CA ASP A 220 -46.88 13.47 7.32
C ASP A 220 -46.09 12.88 6.14
N GLU A 221 -46.01 13.60 5.02
CA GLU A 221 -45.18 13.23 3.87
C GLU A 221 -43.69 13.12 4.25
N LEU A 222 -43.18 14.09 5.02
CA LEU A 222 -41.79 14.09 5.49
C LEU A 222 -41.51 12.92 6.43
N GLN A 223 -42.43 12.62 7.35
CA GLN A 223 -42.31 11.45 8.23
C GLN A 223 -42.34 10.14 7.45
N GLN A 224 -43.17 10.04 6.41
CA GLN A 224 -43.24 8.86 5.55
C GLN A 224 -41.95 8.68 4.75
N ALA A 225 -41.45 9.73 4.10
CA ALA A 225 -40.17 9.72 3.38
C ALA A 225 -39.01 9.34 4.29
N ARG A 226 -38.98 9.86 5.53
CA ARG A 226 -37.97 9.49 6.53
C ARG A 226 -38.03 8.01 6.90
N LYS A 227 -39.23 7.45 7.11
CA LYS A 227 -39.41 6.02 7.41
C LYS A 227 -38.94 5.13 6.27
N GLU A 228 -39.28 5.48 5.03
CA GLU A 228 -38.86 4.74 3.84
C GLU A 228 -37.34 4.79 3.65
N LEU A 229 -36.72 5.95 3.86
CA LEU A 229 -35.27 6.10 3.80
C LEU A 229 -34.56 5.21 4.84
N ILE A 230 -35.04 5.22 6.09
CA ILE A 230 -34.47 4.37 7.15
C ILE A 230 -34.58 2.90 6.75
N LYS A 231 -35.77 2.48 6.30
CA LYS A 231 -36.01 1.09 5.91
C LYS A 231 -35.13 0.66 4.72
N GLY A 232 -35.01 1.49 3.69
CA GLY A 232 -34.16 1.21 2.53
C GLY A 232 -32.68 1.10 2.90
N LEU A 233 -32.19 1.99 3.78
CA LEU A 233 -30.83 1.91 4.28
C LEU A 233 -30.62 0.68 5.17
N GLU A 234 -31.59 0.29 6.00
CA GLU A 234 -31.52 -0.94 6.80
C GLU A 234 -31.43 -2.19 5.92
N GLU A 235 -32.23 -2.27 4.85
CA GLU A 235 -32.20 -3.38 3.90
C GLU A 235 -30.85 -3.49 3.14
N GLU A 236 -30.28 -2.37 2.70
CA GLU A 236 -28.98 -2.31 2.01
C GLU A 236 -27.79 -2.62 2.95
N LEU A 237 -27.88 -2.19 4.22
CA LEU A 237 -26.79 -2.32 5.20
C LEU A 237 -26.86 -3.61 6.05
N ASN A 238 -27.85 -4.47 5.82
CA ASN A 238 -28.00 -5.77 6.51
C ASN A 238 -26.94 -6.83 6.09
N GLY A 239 -25.97 -6.49 5.25
CA GLY A 239 -24.79 -7.30 4.94
C GLY A 239 -23.66 -7.19 5.97
N ARG A 240 -22.54 -7.91 5.76
CA ARG A 240 -21.28 -7.74 6.53
C ARG A 240 -20.54 -6.45 6.13
N THR A 241 -21.24 -5.34 6.14
CA THR A 241 -20.73 -4.01 5.82
C THR A 241 -20.19 -3.34 7.08
N ALA A 242 -19.09 -2.59 6.95
CA ALA A 242 -18.42 -1.89 8.05
C ALA A 242 -19.21 -0.68 8.60
N VAL A 243 -20.37 -0.37 8.01
CA VAL A 243 -21.21 0.79 8.30
C VAL A 243 -22.61 0.29 8.62
N GLY A 244 -23.22 0.82 9.68
CA GLY A 244 -24.57 0.47 10.11
C GLY A 244 -25.33 1.70 10.60
N ILE A 245 -26.66 1.60 10.64
CA ILE A 245 -27.54 2.68 11.10
C ILE A 245 -27.64 2.62 12.61
N LYS A 246 -27.52 3.79 13.25
CA LYS A 246 -27.55 3.90 14.70
C LYS A 246 -28.29 5.15 15.14
N ARG A 247 -29.05 5.07 16.22
CA ARG A 247 -29.77 6.23 16.76
C ARG A 247 -28.78 7.17 17.45
N MET A 248 -29.05 8.47 17.36
CA MET A 248 -28.25 9.48 18.04
C MET A 248 -28.28 9.22 19.56
N GLY A 249 -27.10 9.08 20.16
CA GLY A 249 -26.96 8.70 21.57
C GLY A 249 -27.05 7.18 21.83
N GLU A 250 -27.06 6.33 20.81
CA GLU A 250 -27.00 4.87 20.98
C GLU A 250 -25.55 4.40 21.11
N LEU A 251 -25.20 3.81 22.26
CA LEU A 251 -23.84 3.34 22.56
C LEU A 251 -23.68 1.87 22.14
N ASP A 252 -22.45 1.46 21.78
CA ASP A 252 -22.18 0.04 21.52
C ASP A 252 -22.05 -0.67 22.86
N GLU A 253 -22.79 -1.75 23.06
CA GLU A 253 -22.82 -2.50 24.32
C GLU A 253 -21.55 -3.37 24.51
N LYS A 254 -20.88 -3.77 23.42
CA LYS A 254 -19.75 -4.72 23.49
C LYS A 254 -18.57 -4.22 24.34
N PRO A 255 -18.12 -2.96 24.25
CA PRO A 255 -17.06 -2.43 25.12
C PRO A 255 -17.43 -2.49 26.61
N PHE A 256 -18.68 -2.13 26.95
CA PHE A 256 -19.17 -2.15 28.33
C PHE A 256 -19.28 -3.58 28.86
N LEU A 257 -19.78 -4.51 28.05
CA LEU A 257 -19.81 -5.94 28.39
C LEU A 257 -18.40 -6.49 28.63
N ASN A 258 -17.43 -6.17 27.76
CA ASN A 258 -16.05 -6.63 27.90
C ASN A 258 -15.33 -6.02 29.11
N ALA A 259 -15.61 -4.75 29.43
CA ALA A 259 -15.07 -4.08 30.61
C ALA A 259 -15.68 -4.63 31.90
N CYS A 260 -17.00 -4.79 31.94
CA CYS A 260 -17.69 -5.35 33.09
C CYS A 260 -17.33 -6.82 33.31
N LYS A 261 -17.16 -7.62 32.26
CA LYS A 261 -16.74 -9.03 32.37
C LYS A 261 -15.34 -9.16 32.97
N ARG A 262 -14.42 -8.24 32.64
CA ARG A 262 -13.09 -8.17 33.27
C ARG A 262 -13.14 -7.74 34.74
N LYS A 263 -14.07 -6.85 35.10
CA LYS A 263 -14.13 -6.24 36.44
C LYS A 263 -14.96 -7.05 37.45
N TYR A 264 -16.07 -7.64 37.01
CA TYR A 264 -17.04 -8.35 37.85
C TYR A 264 -17.06 -9.87 37.62
N GLY A 265 -16.21 -10.37 36.71
CA GLY A 265 -16.15 -11.79 36.36
C GLY A 265 -17.44 -12.27 35.70
N ASN A 266 -17.82 -13.52 35.94
CA ASN A 266 -19.05 -14.10 35.38
C ASN A 266 -20.33 -13.75 36.14
N ASN A 267 -20.24 -13.07 37.29
CA ASN A 267 -21.41 -12.70 38.08
C ASN A 267 -21.86 -11.28 37.72
N GLU A 268 -23.12 -11.14 37.32
CA GLU A 268 -23.84 -9.86 37.13
C GLU A 268 -23.23 -8.86 36.14
N TYR A 269 -22.14 -9.21 35.44
CA TYR A 269 -21.45 -8.30 34.52
C TYR A 269 -22.35 -7.79 33.38
N GLN A 270 -23.33 -8.58 32.95
CA GLN A 270 -24.30 -8.19 31.93
C GLN A 270 -25.25 -7.11 32.43
N VAL A 271 -25.76 -7.26 33.65
CA VAL A 271 -26.66 -6.28 34.28
C VAL A 271 -25.90 -4.98 34.53
N LYS A 272 -24.69 -5.06 35.06
CA LYS A 272 -23.83 -3.88 35.29
C LYS A 272 -23.43 -3.17 34.00
N ALA A 273 -23.19 -3.92 32.92
CA ALA A 273 -22.95 -3.34 31.60
C ALA A 273 -24.17 -2.61 31.06
N ALA A 274 -25.37 -3.22 31.14
CA ALA A 274 -26.62 -2.60 30.69
C ALA A 274 -26.98 -1.33 31.48
N GLU A 275 -26.78 -1.36 32.81
CA GLU A 275 -26.95 -0.18 33.68
C GLU A 275 -26.01 0.96 33.26
N LEU A 276 -24.73 0.65 33.01
CA LEU A 276 -23.75 1.65 32.56
C LEU A 276 -24.11 2.22 31.19
N VAL A 277 -24.42 1.38 30.22
CA VAL A 277 -24.85 1.82 28.88
C VAL A 277 -26.03 2.77 29.01
N THR A 278 -27.08 2.37 29.73
CA THR A 278 -28.29 3.20 29.91
C THR A 278 -27.97 4.55 30.58
N ASN A 279 -27.13 4.56 31.61
CA ASN A 279 -26.76 5.80 32.32
C ASN A 279 -25.95 6.75 31.42
N TRP A 280 -25.00 6.20 30.64
CA TRP A 280 -24.21 7.00 29.72
C TRP A 280 -25.04 7.53 28.55
N GLN A 281 -25.97 6.74 28.02
CA GLN A 281 -26.89 7.20 26.98
C GLN A 281 -27.80 8.33 27.49
N LYS A 282 -28.34 8.20 28.71
CA LYS A 282 -29.14 9.27 29.34
C LYS A 282 -28.34 10.54 29.55
N PHE A 283 -27.09 10.43 30.03
CA PHE A 283 -26.21 11.58 30.19
C PHE A 283 -25.93 12.28 28.85
N TRP A 284 -25.59 11.52 27.81
CA TRP A 284 -25.36 12.05 26.46
C TRP A 284 -26.59 12.73 25.87
N LEU A 285 -27.77 12.13 26.01
CA LEU A 285 -29.02 12.71 25.53
C LEU A 285 -29.41 13.99 26.28
N THR A 286 -29.03 14.10 27.56
CA THR A 286 -29.26 15.32 28.35
C THR A 286 -28.31 16.44 27.93
N MET A 287 -27.07 16.10 27.55
CA MET A 287 -26.08 17.07 27.07
C MET A 287 -26.41 17.63 25.68
N ILE A 288 -27.04 16.85 24.79
CA ILE A 288 -27.44 17.31 23.45
C ILE A 288 -28.67 18.24 23.50
N ARG A 289 -29.50 18.15 24.55
CA ARG A 289 -30.79 18.87 24.64
C ARG A 289 -30.71 20.25 25.30
N ASN A 290 -29.58 20.60 25.92
CA ASN A 290 -29.30 21.90 26.54
C ASN A 290 -28.22 22.64 25.74
#